data_AF-A0A822YHR0-F1
#
_entry.id   AF-A0A822YHR0-F1
#
_cell.length_a   1.000
_cell.length_b   1.000
_cell.length_c   1.000
_cell.angle_alpha   90.00
_cell.angle_beta   90.00
_cell.angle_gamma   90.00
#
_symmetry.space_group_name_H-M   'P 1'
#
loop_
_entity.id
_entity.type
_entity.pdbx_description
1 polymer ?
#
loop_
_entity_poly.entity_id
_entity_poly.type
_entity_poly.pdbx_seq_one_letter_code
_entity_poly.pdbx_strand_id
1 'polypeptide(L)'
;MAHPPTPISPPLKDELDIVIPTIRNLDFLEMWRPFFQPYHLIIVQDGDPTKTIRVPDGFDYELYNRNDINRILGPKASCISFKDSACRCFGFLVSKKKYVFTIDDDCFVSSFIFHFSLFFSVFID
;
A
#
# COMPACT_ATOMS: atom_id res chain seq x y z
N MET A 1 -4.81 -41.89 9.86
CA MET A 1 -3.86 -41.15 9.01
C MET A 1 -4.07 -39.67 9.32
N ALA A 2 -3.07 -38.98 9.89
CA ALA A 2 -3.20 -37.56 10.19
C ALA A 2 -3.20 -36.76 8.88
N HIS A 3 -4.17 -35.88 8.68
CA HIS A 3 -4.13 -34.94 7.55
C HIS A 3 -2.93 -34.00 7.72
N PRO A 4 -2.18 -33.69 6.65
CA PRO A 4 -1.16 -32.66 6.70
C PRO A 4 -1.82 -31.32 7.06
N PRO A 5 -1.19 -30.47 7.88
CA PRO A 5 -1.71 -29.14 8.18
C PRO A 5 -1.81 -28.34 6.88
N THR A 6 -3.01 -27.85 6.57
CA THR A 6 -3.22 -26.91 5.47
C THR A 6 -2.41 -25.64 5.79
N PRO A 7 -1.48 -25.19 4.92
CA PRO A 7 -0.79 -23.94 5.16
C PRO A 7 -1.83 -22.82 5.25
N ILE A 8 -1.84 -22.10 6.38
CA ILE A 8 -2.73 -20.96 6.60
C ILE A 8 -2.23 -19.85 5.69
N SER A 9 -2.84 -19.72 4.50
CA SER A 9 -2.59 -18.58 3.64
C SER A 9 -3.18 -17.32 4.28
N PRO A 10 -2.47 -16.17 4.20
CA PRO A 10 -3.04 -14.90 4.60
C PRO A 10 -4.38 -14.66 3.88
N PRO A 11 -5.42 -14.20 4.59
CA PRO A 11 -6.73 -13.98 3.98
C PRO A 11 -6.61 -12.96 2.85
N LEU A 12 -7.33 -13.16 1.74
CA LEU A 12 -7.36 -12.22 0.59
C LEU A 12 -6.02 -11.99 -0.13
N LYS A 13 -4.99 -12.83 0.10
CA LYS A 13 -3.64 -12.65 -0.48
C LYS A 13 -3.65 -12.27 -1.97
N ASP A 14 -4.42 -12.98 -2.79
CA ASP A 14 -4.48 -12.77 -4.23
C ASP A 14 -5.59 -11.80 -4.67
N GLU A 15 -6.39 -11.30 -3.73
CA GLU A 15 -7.58 -10.47 -3.94
C GLU A 15 -7.45 -9.03 -3.42
N LEU A 16 -6.36 -8.71 -2.72
CA LEU A 16 -6.14 -7.41 -2.05
C LEU A 16 -4.87 -6.72 -2.57
N ASP A 17 -5.00 -5.44 -2.94
CA ASP A 17 -3.88 -4.49 -3.05
C ASP A 17 -3.87 -3.53 -1.86
N ILE A 18 -2.67 -3.11 -1.44
CA ILE A 18 -2.50 -2.06 -0.43
C ILE A 18 -1.92 -0.81 -1.12
N VAL A 19 -2.66 0.29 -1.11
CA VAL A 19 -2.27 1.57 -1.69
C VAL A 19 -1.64 2.48 -0.63
N ILE A 20 -0.39 2.89 -0.86
CA ILE A 20 0.37 3.77 0.03
C ILE A 20 0.74 5.05 -0.74
N PRO A 21 0.11 6.20 -0.45
CA PRO A 21 0.65 7.47 -0.88
C PRO A 21 1.88 7.83 -0.05
N THR A 22 2.87 8.46 -0.67
CA THR A 22 4.09 8.83 0.06
C THR A 22 4.86 9.96 -0.61
N ILE A 23 5.63 10.71 0.18
CA ILE A 23 6.64 11.67 -0.29
C ILE A 23 8.06 11.33 0.23
N ARG A 24 8.22 10.20 0.94
CA ARG A 24 9.42 9.84 1.70
C ARG A 24 9.69 8.33 1.62
N ASN A 25 10.84 7.90 2.14
CA ASN A 25 11.19 6.48 2.16
C ASN A 25 10.21 5.69 3.04
N LEU A 26 9.93 4.45 2.64
CA LEU A 26 8.92 3.61 3.29
C LEU A 26 9.51 2.71 4.38
N ASP A 27 10.37 3.27 5.23
CA ASP A 27 11.02 2.50 6.31
C ASP A 27 9.98 1.98 7.33
N PHE A 28 8.81 2.63 7.43
CA PHE A 28 7.68 2.17 8.26
C PHE A 28 7.19 0.75 7.89
N LEU A 29 7.40 0.31 6.64
CA LEU A 29 7.04 -1.03 6.19
C LEU A 29 7.76 -2.12 6.97
N GLU A 30 8.93 -1.87 7.57
CA GLU A 30 9.59 -2.85 8.42
C GLU A 30 8.76 -3.19 9.66
N MET A 31 8.10 -2.20 10.26
CA MET A 31 7.18 -2.42 11.39
C MET A 31 5.91 -3.17 10.96
N TRP A 32 5.46 -2.92 9.72
CA TRP A 32 4.27 -3.56 9.15
C TRP A 32 4.55 -4.87 8.42
N ARG A 33 5.81 -5.29 8.30
CA ARG A 33 6.24 -6.42 7.45
C ARG A 33 5.44 -7.71 7.68
N PRO A 34 5.17 -8.16 8.92
CA PRO A 34 4.38 -9.37 9.15
C PRO A 34 2.96 -9.32 8.56
N PHE A 35 2.42 -8.11 8.38
CA PHE A 35 1.07 -7.88 7.90
C PHE A 35 1.03 -7.58 6.40
N PHE A 36 1.99 -6.83 5.86
CA PHE A 36 1.91 -6.33 4.48
C PHE A 36 2.72 -7.14 3.48
N GLN A 37 3.80 -7.80 3.90
CA GLN A 37 4.67 -8.54 2.98
C GLN A 37 3.95 -9.59 2.12
N PRO A 38 2.88 -10.27 2.60
CA PRO A 38 2.17 -11.23 1.76
C PRO A 38 1.36 -10.62 0.61
N TYR A 39 1.07 -9.32 0.63
CA TYR A 39 0.18 -8.64 -0.32
C TYR A 39 0.97 -7.79 -1.30
N HIS A 40 0.36 -7.49 -2.45
CA HIS A 40 0.92 -6.57 -3.42
C HIS A 40 0.67 -5.11 -3.00
N LEU A 41 1.70 -4.27 -3.13
CA LEU A 41 1.63 -2.85 -2.78
C LEU A 41 1.55 -2.00 -4.06
N ILE A 42 0.68 -0.99 -4.04
CA ILE A 42 0.67 0.08 -5.04
C ILE A 42 1.14 1.35 -4.33
N ILE A 43 2.37 1.76 -4.62
CA ILE A 43 2.98 2.94 -4.02
C ILE A 43 2.79 4.11 -4.98
N VAL A 44 2.17 5.18 -4.50
CA VAL A 44 2.01 6.43 -5.26
C VAL A 44 2.94 7.47 -4.66
N GLN A 45 4.05 7.71 -5.34
CA GLN A 45 4.97 8.78 -5.01
C GLN A 45 4.37 10.13 -5.39
N ASP A 46 4.14 10.94 -4.37
CA ASP A 46 3.81 12.34 -4.46
C ASP A 46 5.08 13.22 -4.41
N GLY A 47 4.92 14.49 -4.77
CA GLY A 47 6.01 15.45 -4.81
C GLY A 47 6.97 15.24 -6.00
N ASP A 48 8.24 15.57 -5.79
CA ASP A 48 9.23 15.61 -6.86
C ASP A 48 9.50 14.21 -7.44
N PRO A 49 9.13 13.93 -8.71
CA PRO A 49 9.30 12.61 -9.32
C PRO A 49 10.76 12.27 -9.64
N THR A 50 11.69 13.22 -9.48
CA THR A 50 13.13 12.97 -9.66
C THR A 50 13.78 12.39 -8.40
N LYS A 51 13.10 12.47 -7.25
CA LYS A 51 13.56 11.85 -6.01
C LYS A 51 13.27 10.36 -6.04
N THR A 52 14.26 9.56 -5.68
CA THR A 52 14.07 8.12 -5.49
C THR A 52 13.47 7.85 -4.11
N ILE A 53 12.34 7.17 -4.07
CA ILE A 53 11.78 6.60 -2.84
C ILE A 53 12.36 5.20 -2.63
N ARG A 54 12.96 4.97 -1.46
CA ARG A 54 13.41 3.64 -1.07
C ARG A 54 12.24 2.86 -0.47
N VAL A 55 12.04 1.65 -0.97
CA VAL A 55 11.17 0.63 -0.42
C VAL A 55 12.06 -0.48 0.15
N PRO A 56 11.83 -0.99 1.38
CA PRO A 56 12.60 -2.11 1.91
C PRO A 56 12.49 -3.36 1.03
N ASP A 57 13.51 -4.21 1.04
CA ASP A 57 13.56 -5.40 0.21
C ASP A 57 12.48 -6.44 0.59
N GLY A 58 12.08 -7.25 -0.39
CA GLY A 58 11.20 -8.41 -0.19
C GLY A 58 9.70 -8.09 -0.18
N PHE A 59 9.30 -6.87 -0.52
CA PHE A 59 7.91 -6.52 -0.85
C PHE A 59 7.67 -6.65 -2.36
N ASP A 60 6.48 -7.12 -2.72
CA ASP A 60 5.96 -7.10 -4.09
C ASP A 60 5.22 -5.78 -4.32
N TYR A 61 5.67 -4.95 -5.27
CA TYR A 61 5.09 -3.62 -5.48
C TYR A 61 5.23 -3.06 -6.88
N GLU A 62 4.29 -2.18 -7.22
CA GLU A 62 4.41 -1.21 -8.30
C GLU A 62 4.54 0.20 -7.71
N LEU A 63 5.48 1.00 -8.24
CA LEU A 63 5.69 2.39 -7.84
C LEU A 63 5.34 3.33 -9.00
N TYR A 64 4.43 4.26 -8.73
CA TYR A 64 3.99 5.27 -9.68
C TYR A 64 4.35 6.66 -9.18
N ASN A 65 4.89 7.51 -10.05
CA ASN A 65 5.10 8.92 -9.75
C ASN A 65 4.31 9.81 -10.72
N ARG A 66 4.49 11.14 -10.61
CA ARG A 66 3.76 12.10 -11.43
C ARG A 66 3.96 11.90 -12.94
N ASN A 67 5.11 11.43 -13.39
CA ASN A 67 5.36 11.15 -14.81
C ASN A 67 4.52 9.97 -15.30
N ASP A 68 4.36 8.94 -14.47
CA ASP A 68 3.51 7.78 -14.80
C ASP A 68 2.04 8.16 -14.85
N ILE A 69 1.56 8.95 -13.89
CA ILE A 69 0.18 9.46 -13.87
C ILE A 69 -0.10 10.29 -15.13
N ASN A 70 0.82 11.20 -15.48
CA ASN A 70 0.70 12.02 -16.70
C ASN A 70 0.69 11.15 -17.96
N ARG A 71 1.53 10.10 -18.03
CA ARG A 71 1.61 9.17 -19.16
C ARG A 71 0.35 8.31 -19.30
N ILE A 72 -0.21 7.84 -18.18
CA ILE A 72 -1.36 6.90 -18.16
C ILE A 72 -2.69 7.64 -18.36
N LEU A 73 -2.88 8.79 -17.70
CA LEU A 73 -4.13 9.54 -17.77
C LEU A 73 -4.15 10.65 -18.83
N GLY A 74 -2.98 11.06 -19.34
CA GLY A 74 -2.85 12.08 -20.37
C GLY A 74 -3.54 13.39 -19.98
N PRO A 75 -4.43 13.96 -20.82
CA PRO A 75 -5.16 15.18 -20.51
C PRO A 75 -6.01 15.12 -19.22
N LYS A 76 -6.34 13.92 -18.73
CA LYS A 76 -7.13 13.73 -17.51
C LYS A 76 -6.27 13.72 -16.24
N ALA A 77 -4.94 13.75 -16.34
CA ALA A 77 -4.04 13.61 -15.18
C ALA A 77 -4.27 14.67 -14.08
N SER A 78 -4.85 15.83 -14.42
CA SER A 78 -5.23 16.86 -13.45
C SER A 78 -6.36 16.44 -12.50
N CYS A 79 -7.06 15.33 -12.76
CA CYS A 79 -8.07 14.80 -11.82
C CYS A 79 -7.46 14.10 -10.59
N ILE A 80 -6.16 13.79 -10.64
CA ILE A 80 -5.41 13.29 -9.49
C ILE A 80 -4.73 14.48 -8.82
N SER A 81 -5.07 14.70 -7.55
CA SER A 81 -4.44 15.74 -6.74
C SER A 81 -2.97 15.42 -6.48
N PHE A 82 -2.20 16.46 -6.19
CA PHE A 82 -0.74 16.40 -6.05
C PHE A 82 -0.27 17.35 -4.96
N LYS A 83 0.79 16.98 -4.26
CA LYS A 83 1.26 17.58 -3.00
C LYS A 83 0.27 17.38 -1.84
N ASP A 84 -0.49 16.31 -1.90
CA ASP A 84 -1.38 15.86 -0.84
C ASP A 84 -1.55 14.35 -0.89
N SER A 85 -2.22 13.84 0.14
CA SER A 85 -2.44 12.42 0.31
C SER A 85 -3.54 11.87 -0.61
N ALA A 86 -4.25 12.71 -1.38
CA ALA A 86 -5.27 12.29 -2.33
C ALA A 86 -4.67 11.69 -3.62
N CYS A 87 -3.35 11.72 -3.81
CA CYS A 87 -2.66 10.97 -4.86
C CYS A 87 -2.97 9.44 -4.79
N ARG A 88 -3.34 8.91 -3.61
CA ARG A 88 -3.83 7.52 -3.42
C ARG A 88 -4.98 7.14 -4.35
N CYS A 89 -5.78 8.11 -4.81
CA CYS A 89 -6.85 7.90 -5.77
C CYS A 89 -6.34 7.29 -7.08
N PHE A 90 -5.10 7.57 -7.47
CA PHE A 90 -4.50 6.91 -8.62
C PHE A 90 -4.33 5.40 -8.39
N GLY A 91 -3.89 5.01 -7.20
CA GLY A 91 -3.77 3.60 -6.80
C GLY A 91 -5.10 2.85 -6.90
N PHE A 92 -6.21 3.49 -6.52
CA PHE A 92 -7.55 2.92 -6.65
C PHE A 92 -7.97 2.71 -8.11
N LEU A 93 -7.49 3.57 -9.03
CA LEU A 93 -7.80 3.46 -10.45
C LEU A 93 -7.02 2.35 -11.16
N VAL A 94 -5.78 2.08 -10.73
CA VAL A 94 -4.90 1.11 -11.41
C VAL A 94 -4.95 -0.29 -10.80
N SER A 95 -5.43 -0.43 -9.56
CA SER A 95 -5.64 -1.73 -8.94
C SER A 95 -6.59 -2.60 -9.78
N LYS A 96 -6.22 -3.87 -9.90
CA LYS A 96 -7.02 -4.91 -10.58
C LYS A 96 -7.59 -5.92 -9.58
N LYS A 97 -7.31 -5.73 -8.30
CA LYS A 97 -7.70 -6.63 -7.21
C LYS A 97 -9.14 -6.30 -6.78
N LYS A 98 -9.77 -7.27 -6.11
CA LYS A 98 -11.17 -7.17 -5.68
C LYS A 98 -11.32 -6.19 -4.52
N TYR A 99 -10.30 -6.12 -3.67
CA TYR A 99 -10.24 -5.23 -2.52
C TYR A 99 -9.02 -4.32 -2.63
N VAL A 100 -9.17 -3.11 -2.11
CA VAL A 100 -8.07 -2.16 -1.97
C VAL A 100 -8.13 -1.58 -0.57
N PHE A 101 -7.04 -1.71 0.17
CA PHE A 101 -6.83 -0.97 1.42
C PHE A 101 -5.90 0.20 1.14
N THR A 102 -6.04 1.28 1.90
CA THR A 102 -5.06 2.37 1.89
C THR A 102 -4.49 2.58 3.27
N ILE A 103 -3.20 2.85 3.33
CA ILE A 103 -2.45 3.10 4.56
C ILE A 103 -1.55 4.31 4.31
N ASP A 104 -1.52 5.24 5.25
CA ASP A 104 -0.56 6.35 5.20
C ASP A 104 0.84 5.90 5.59
N ASP A 105 1.86 6.59 5.08
CA ASP A 105 3.25 6.18 5.21
C ASP A 105 3.88 6.47 6.59
N ASP A 106 3.13 7.11 7.49
CA ASP A 106 3.47 7.34 8.90
C ASP A 106 2.52 6.64 9.88
N CYS A 107 1.61 5.78 9.38
CA CYS A 107 0.80 4.92 10.23
C CYS A 107 1.68 3.97 11.07
N PHE A 108 1.40 3.85 12.36
CA PHE A 108 2.08 2.94 13.27
C PHE A 108 1.20 1.74 13.65
N VAL A 109 1.82 0.61 13.97
CA VAL A 109 1.12 -0.58 14.49
C VAL A 109 0.69 -0.30 15.94
N SER A 110 -0.62 -0.32 16.22
CA SER A 110 -1.12 -0.16 17.59
C SER A 110 -0.95 -1.43 18.42
N SER A 111 -0.20 -1.34 19.51
CA SER A 111 0.07 -2.47 20.43
C SER A 111 -1.15 -2.94 21.24
N PHE A 112 -2.26 -2.19 21.25
CA PHE A 112 -3.45 -2.53 22.04
C PHE A 112 -4.31 -3.67 21.45
N ILE A 113 -3.96 -4.18 20.26
CA ILE A 113 -4.77 -5.16 19.51
C ILE A 113 -4.29 -6.62 19.69
N PHE A 114 -3.26 -6.88 20.50
CA PHE A 114 -2.78 -8.26 20.70
C PHE A 114 -3.68 -9.16 21.57
N HIS A 115 -4.81 -8.68 22.09
CA HIS A 115 -5.74 -9.50 22.87
C HIS A 115 -7.15 -9.68 22.28
N PHE A 116 -7.47 -9.09 21.13
CA PHE A 116 -8.77 -9.28 20.48
C PHE A 116 -8.59 -9.47 18.98
N SER A 117 -9.14 -10.58 18.49
CA SER A 117 -9.25 -10.96 17.08
C SER A 117 -9.40 -9.77 16.13
N LEU A 118 -8.43 -9.63 15.23
CA LEU A 118 -8.50 -8.97 13.92
C LEU A 118 -9.54 -7.84 13.79
N PHE A 119 -9.34 -6.73 14.50
CA PHE A 119 -9.89 -5.44 14.08
C PHE A 119 -8.70 -4.58 13.64
N PHE A 120 -8.51 -4.46 12.33
CA PHE A 120 -7.62 -3.45 11.75
C PHE A 120 -8.28 -2.08 12.00
N SER A 121 -8.02 -1.49 13.17
CA SER A 121 -8.32 -0.08 13.39
C SER A 121 -7.17 0.70 12.77
N VAL A 122 -7.29 1.00 11.46
CA VAL A 122 -6.49 2.04 10.82
C VAL A 122 -6.91 3.34 11.48
N PHE A 123 -6.09 3.87 12.38
CA PHE A 123 -6.24 5.25 12.82
C PHE A 123 -5.93 6.11 11.59
N ILE A 124 -6.96 6.81 11.11
CA ILE A 124 -6.82 7.92 10.17
C ILE A 124 -6.60 9.15 11.06
N ASP A 125 -5.55 9.89 10.72
CA ASP A 125 -4.99 11.13 11.32
C ASP A 125 -3.76 10.93 12.22
#